data_AF-M0F462-F1
#
_entry.id   AF-M0F462-F1
#
_cell.length_a   1.000
_cell.length_b   1.000
_cell.length_c   1.000
_cell.angle_alpha   90.00
_cell.angle_beta   90.00
_cell.angle_gamma   90.00
#
_symmetry.space_group_name_H-M   'P 1'
#
loop_
_entity.id
_entity.type
_entity.pdbx_description
1 polymer ?
#
loop_
_entity_poly.entity_id
_entity_poly.type
_entity_poly.pdbx_seq_one_letter_code
_entity_poly.pdbx_strand_id
1 'polypeptide(L)'
;MLSDALWFLKRSDDWVATTIIGGVLWLLSVLIFPGIILQGYFVRAMRAAANGEQAAPSFTDWGELFVDGLKLFVVTFVWALVAIVPAILLSVIIGIGTFTVSEAATGSAAASSAGGVGLGIASLVLGLLVFVLGLLAAYIGPAAGANFAIEGNLGAGFDVRTILSGAFTGEYAVAWLLALVVTVVLGFIGGLLSAIVVGFFVLFYVQVMTYYLWARGFADATGKGRQSTGW
;
A
#
# COMPACT_ATOMS: atom_id res chain seq x y z
N MET A 1 5.24 -7.46 -17.92
CA MET A 1 4.95 -6.91 -16.58
C MET A 1 6.20 -6.49 -15.82
N LEU A 2 7.03 -7.40 -15.27
CA LEU A 2 8.19 -6.99 -14.47
C LEU A 2 9.24 -6.19 -15.27
N SER A 3 9.56 -6.64 -16.49
CA SER A 3 10.44 -5.89 -17.40
C SER A 3 9.88 -4.50 -17.71
N ASP A 4 8.57 -4.40 -17.98
CA ASP A 4 7.94 -3.11 -18.26
C ASP A 4 7.98 -2.19 -17.06
N ALA A 5 7.69 -2.70 -15.85
CA ALA A 5 7.81 -1.97 -14.60
C ALA A 5 9.24 -1.44 -14.39
N LEU A 6 10.25 -2.26 -14.65
CA LEU A 6 11.65 -1.87 -14.57
C LEU A 6 11.99 -0.75 -15.54
N TRP A 7 11.49 -0.78 -16.78
CA TRP A 7 11.83 0.24 -17.77
C TRP A 7 10.90 1.46 -17.75
N PHE A 8 9.77 1.40 -17.06
CA PHE A 8 8.72 2.42 -17.06
C PHE A 8 9.25 3.82 -16.73
N LEU A 9 10.00 3.95 -15.63
CA LEU A 9 10.58 5.25 -15.26
C LEU A 9 11.65 5.69 -16.27
N LYS A 10 12.55 4.79 -16.67
CA LYS A 10 13.66 5.08 -17.59
C LYS A 10 13.22 5.43 -19.01
N ARG A 11 12.03 4.99 -19.43
CA ARG A 11 11.45 5.34 -20.73
C ARG A 11 10.90 6.77 -20.77
N SER A 12 10.77 7.47 -19.65
CA SER A 12 10.46 8.90 -19.66
C SER A 12 11.65 9.70 -20.16
N ASP A 13 11.39 10.70 -21.00
CA ASP A 13 12.40 11.65 -21.48
C ASP A 13 13.04 12.43 -20.31
N ASP A 14 12.29 12.64 -19.23
CA ASP A 14 12.72 13.40 -18.05
C ASP A 14 13.05 12.52 -16.83
N TRP A 15 13.33 11.23 -17.04
CA TRP A 15 13.46 10.24 -15.96
C TRP A 15 14.44 10.65 -14.85
N VAL A 16 15.52 11.36 -15.18
CA VAL A 16 16.50 11.86 -14.20
C VAL A 16 15.86 12.91 -13.29
N ALA A 17 15.18 13.91 -13.87
CA ALA A 17 14.50 14.95 -13.12
C ALA A 17 13.40 14.35 -12.24
N THR A 18 12.60 13.45 -12.80
CA THR A 18 11.53 12.73 -12.07
C THR A 18 12.09 11.89 -10.93
N THR A 19 13.23 11.20 -11.13
CA THR A 19 13.89 10.44 -10.06
C THR A 19 14.43 11.35 -8.97
N ILE A 20 15.06 12.47 -9.32
CA ILE A 20 15.62 13.41 -8.35
C ILE A 20 14.50 14.03 -7.51
N ILE A 21 13.46 14.56 -8.17
CA ILE A 21 12.30 15.16 -7.50
C ILE A 21 11.62 14.12 -6.62
N GLY A 22 11.34 12.94 -7.16
CA GLY A 22 10.70 11.84 -6.43
C GLY A 22 11.50 11.39 -5.21
N GLY A 23 12.82 11.23 -5.35
CA GLY A 23 13.71 10.86 -4.24
C GLY A 23 13.80 11.94 -3.15
N VAL A 24 13.83 13.22 -3.54
CA VAL A 24 13.80 14.35 -2.57
C VAL A 24 12.44 14.41 -1.87
N LEU A 25 11.33 14.25 -2.58
CA LEU A 25 9.99 14.19 -1.97
C LEU A 25 9.84 12.98 -1.04
N TRP A 26 10.45 11.85 -1.39
CA TRP A 26 10.51 10.67 -0.53
C TRP A 26 11.26 10.97 0.76
N LEU A 27 12.44 11.59 0.68
CA LEU A 27 13.21 12.02 1.85
C LEU A 27 12.42 13.01 2.72
N LEU A 28 11.73 13.97 2.09
CA LEU A 28 10.96 15.00 2.77
C LEU A 28 9.54 14.54 3.17
N SER A 29 9.16 13.28 2.91
CA SER A 29 7.81 12.79 3.18
C SER A 29 7.44 12.82 4.66
N VAL A 30 8.45 12.90 5.55
CA VAL A 30 8.28 13.13 6.99
C VAL A 30 7.50 14.42 7.31
N LEU A 31 7.52 15.41 6.41
CA LEU A 31 6.82 16.68 6.56
C LEU A 31 5.33 16.62 6.16
N ILE A 32 4.81 15.41 5.86
CA ILE A 32 3.43 15.12 5.40
C ILE A 32 3.12 15.75 4.03
N PHE A 33 3.26 17.06 3.87
CA PHE A 33 2.96 17.79 2.63
C PHE A 33 3.71 17.24 1.39
N PRO A 34 5.04 17.02 1.42
CA PRO A 34 5.75 16.36 0.32
C PRO A 34 5.27 14.92 0.08
N GLY A 35 4.90 14.23 1.15
CA GLY A 35 4.34 12.88 1.08
C GLY A 35 3.01 12.84 0.34
N ILE A 36 2.12 13.83 0.55
CA ILE A 36 0.86 13.94 -0.17
C ILE A 36 1.10 14.16 -1.67
N ILE A 37 2.01 15.07 -2.04
CA ILE A 37 2.36 15.28 -3.46
C ILE A 37 2.89 13.99 -4.09
N LEU A 38 3.74 13.25 -3.36
CA LEU A 38 4.30 11.99 -3.82
C LEU A 38 3.20 10.93 -4.04
N GLN A 39 2.20 10.87 -3.17
CA GLN A 39 1.02 10.00 -3.37
C GLN A 39 0.27 10.35 -4.66
N GLY A 40 0.10 11.65 -4.95
CA GLY A 40 -0.53 12.09 -6.20
C GLY A 40 0.25 11.69 -7.44
N TYR A 41 1.58 11.71 -7.36
CA TYR A 41 2.43 11.20 -8.42
C TYR A 41 2.18 9.71 -8.67
N PHE A 42 2.02 8.91 -7.61
CA PHE A 42 1.68 7.50 -7.74
C PHE A 42 0.30 7.28 -8.37
N VAL A 43 -0.69 8.13 -8.08
CA VAL A 43 -1.99 8.11 -8.79
C VAL A 43 -1.80 8.32 -10.29
N ARG A 44 -1.03 9.32 -10.67
CA ARG A 44 -0.75 9.61 -12.08
C ARG A 44 0.00 8.45 -12.75
N ALA A 45 1.00 7.89 -12.08
CA ALA A 45 1.74 6.73 -12.56
C ALA A 45 0.86 5.48 -12.71
N MET A 46 -0.04 5.23 -11.76
CA MET A 46 -1.03 4.15 -11.86
C MET A 46 -1.97 4.34 -13.06
N ARG A 47 -2.46 5.57 -13.28
CA ARG A 47 -3.33 5.90 -14.42
C ARG A 47 -2.62 5.63 -15.75
N ALA A 48 -1.39 6.13 -15.91
CA ALA A 48 -0.56 5.87 -17.09
C ALA A 48 -0.32 4.36 -17.33
N ALA A 49 0.05 3.63 -16.27
CA ALA A 49 0.29 2.18 -16.32
C ALA A 49 -0.95 1.40 -16.74
N ALA A 50 -2.12 1.74 -16.19
CA ALA A 50 -3.39 1.12 -16.52
C ALA A 50 -3.81 1.39 -17.98
N ASN A 51 -3.55 2.60 -18.47
CA ASN A 51 -3.81 2.99 -19.87
C ASN A 51 -2.82 2.35 -20.86
N GLY A 52 -1.77 1.67 -20.39
CA GLY A 52 -0.77 1.03 -21.24
C GLY A 52 0.31 1.96 -21.76
N GLU A 53 0.46 3.13 -21.14
CA GLU A 53 1.58 4.01 -21.43
C GLU A 53 2.89 3.35 -21.02
N GLN A 54 3.91 3.49 -21.86
CA GLN A 54 5.20 2.83 -21.66
C GLN A 54 6.18 3.66 -20.82
N ALA A 55 5.93 4.95 -20.66
CA ALA A 55 6.78 5.90 -19.97
C ALA A 55 6.06 6.45 -18.73
N ALA A 56 6.81 6.66 -17.65
CA ALA A 56 6.29 7.28 -16.45
C ALA A 56 5.99 8.77 -16.68
N PRO A 57 4.95 9.31 -16.03
CA PRO A 57 4.64 10.73 -16.12
C PRO A 57 5.70 11.58 -15.40
N SER A 58 5.75 12.86 -15.78
CA SER A 58 6.58 13.89 -15.16
C SER A 58 5.90 14.56 -13.95
N PHE A 59 6.69 15.23 -13.11
CA PHE A 59 6.19 16.08 -12.02
C PHE A 59 5.73 17.45 -12.55
N THR A 60 4.59 17.49 -13.22
CA THR A 60 3.87 18.72 -13.59
C THR A 60 2.59 18.89 -12.78
N ASP A 61 1.96 20.06 -12.85
CA ASP A 61 0.63 20.31 -12.27
C ASP A 61 0.55 19.93 -10.78
N TRP A 62 1.46 20.48 -9.99
CA TRP A 62 1.63 20.19 -8.56
C TRP A 62 0.36 20.33 -7.73
N GLY A 63 -0.55 21.24 -8.12
CA GLY A 63 -1.86 21.38 -7.49
C GLY A 63 -2.75 20.14 -7.69
N GLU A 64 -2.75 19.56 -8.88
CA GLU A 64 -3.46 18.31 -9.17
C GLU A 64 -2.82 17.14 -8.41
N LEU A 65 -1.48 17.06 -8.40
CA LEU A 65 -0.76 16.05 -7.62
C LEU A 65 -1.13 16.13 -6.13
N PHE A 66 -1.21 17.32 -5.55
CA PHE A 66 -1.62 17.46 -4.16
C PHE A 66 -3.06 16.95 -3.93
N VAL A 67 -4.01 17.31 -4.80
CA VAL A 67 -5.41 16.89 -4.69
C VAL A 67 -5.57 15.38 -4.86
N ASP A 68 -4.95 14.80 -5.90
CA ASP A 68 -5.02 13.36 -6.14
C ASP A 68 -4.27 12.56 -5.06
N GLY A 69 -3.20 13.13 -4.50
CA GLY A 69 -2.51 12.57 -3.35
C GLY A 69 -3.36 12.56 -2.09
N LEU A 70 -4.12 13.63 -1.84
CA LEU A 70 -5.05 13.68 -0.72
C LEU A 70 -6.18 12.64 -0.87
N LYS A 71 -6.71 12.49 -2.08
CA LYS A 71 -7.71 11.45 -2.38
C LYS A 71 -7.14 10.04 -2.16
N LEU A 72 -5.94 9.74 -2.67
CA LEU A 72 -5.31 8.44 -2.46
C LEU A 72 -4.99 8.18 -0.98
N PHE A 73 -4.57 9.22 -0.26
CA PHE A 73 -4.38 9.15 1.18
C PHE A 73 -5.68 8.79 1.90
N VAL A 74 -6.81 9.43 1.57
CA VAL A 74 -8.12 9.12 2.16
C VAL A 74 -8.54 7.68 1.85
N VAL A 75 -8.38 7.21 0.61
CA VAL A 75 -8.68 5.82 0.23
C VAL A 75 -7.83 4.85 1.06
N THR A 76 -6.51 5.05 1.05
CA THR A 76 -5.57 4.18 1.78
C THR A 76 -5.84 4.21 3.28
N PHE A 77 -6.12 5.37 3.85
CA PHE A 77 -6.42 5.55 5.26
C PHE A 77 -7.68 4.78 5.68
N VAL A 78 -8.78 4.94 4.94
CA VAL A 78 -10.03 4.23 5.23
C VAL A 78 -9.88 2.72 5.13
N TRP A 79 -9.15 2.21 4.11
CA TRP A 79 -8.85 0.78 4.01
C TRP A 79 -7.91 0.30 5.12
N ALA A 80 -6.95 1.12 5.55
CA ALA A 80 -6.08 0.80 6.68
C ALA A 80 -6.85 0.71 8.01
N LEU A 81 -7.93 1.49 8.20
CA LEU A 81 -8.78 1.40 9.39
C LEU A 81 -9.40 0.02 9.59
N VAL A 82 -9.65 -0.74 8.51
CA VAL A 82 -10.16 -2.13 8.57
C VAL A 82 -9.22 -3.04 9.35
N ALA A 83 -7.91 -2.78 9.31
CA ALA A 83 -6.91 -3.52 10.08
C ALA A 83 -6.55 -2.82 11.42
N ILE A 84 -6.44 -1.49 11.41
CA ILE A 84 -6.00 -0.70 12.56
C ILE A 84 -7.02 -0.74 13.70
N VAL A 85 -8.32 -0.60 13.41
CA VAL A 85 -9.36 -0.58 14.45
C VAL A 85 -9.39 -1.89 15.24
N PRO A 86 -9.46 -3.08 14.61
CA PRO A 86 -9.35 -4.35 15.33
C PRO A 86 -8.04 -4.50 16.10
N ALA A 87 -6.91 -4.03 15.56
CA ALA A 87 -5.62 -4.11 16.25
C ALA A 87 -5.57 -3.25 17.52
N ILE A 88 -6.13 -2.04 17.49
CA ILE A 88 -6.25 -1.17 18.66
C ILE A 88 -7.17 -1.81 19.70
N LEU A 89 -8.35 -2.30 19.28
CA LEU A 89 -9.29 -2.96 20.18
C LEU A 89 -8.66 -4.18 20.86
N LEU A 90 -7.92 -5.00 20.11
CA LEU A 90 -7.17 -6.12 20.67
C LEU A 90 -6.13 -5.65 21.70
N SER A 91 -5.37 -4.60 21.38
CA SER A 91 -4.37 -4.05 22.28
C SER A 91 -4.98 -3.56 23.60
N VAL A 92 -6.17 -2.94 23.53
CA VAL A 92 -6.93 -2.52 24.72
C VAL A 92 -7.43 -3.72 25.52
N ILE A 93 -7.98 -4.75 24.84
CA ILE A 93 -8.44 -5.99 25.50
C ILE A 93 -7.30 -6.69 26.24
N ILE A 94 -6.13 -6.80 25.61
CA ILE A 94 -4.94 -7.40 26.22
C ILE A 94 -4.44 -6.53 27.38
N GLY A 95 -4.41 -5.20 27.22
CA GLY A 95 -4.00 -4.28 28.28
C GLY A 95 -4.89 -4.37 29.53
N ILE A 96 -6.22 -4.40 29.34
CA ILE A 96 -7.17 -4.55 30.44
C ILE A 96 -7.06 -5.96 31.06
N GLY A 97 -7.00 -7.02 30.24
CA GLY A 97 -6.88 -8.39 30.72
C GLY A 97 -5.62 -8.61 31.55
N THR A 98 -4.47 -8.13 31.07
CA THR A 98 -3.20 -8.26 31.80
C THR A 98 -3.26 -7.56 33.15
N PHE A 99 -3.88 -6.38 33.23
CA PHE A 99 -4.14 -5.69 34.50
C PHE A 99 -5.01 -6.53 35.44
N THR A 100 -6.15 -7.07 34.98
CA THR A 100 -7.05 -7.86 35.84
C THR A 100 -6.42 -9.17 36.32
N VAL A 101 -5.62 -9.84 35.49
CA VAL A 101 -4.87 -11.05 35.90
C VAL A 101 -3.77 -10.71 36.91
N SER A 102 -3.12 -9.55 36.77
CA SER A 102 -2.12 -9.09 37.72
C SER A 102 -2.73 -8.77 39.09
N GLU A 103 -3.93 -8.17 39.14
CA GLU A 103 -4.65 -7.96 40.40
C GLU A 103 -5.07 -9.29 41.04
N ALA A 104 -5.58 -10.24 40.24
CA ALA A 104 -5.96 -11.56 40.75
C ALA A 104 -4.77 -12.33 41.36
N ALA A 105 -3.54 -12.08 40.89
CA ALA A 105 -2.33 -12.68 41.44
C ALA A 105 -2.04 -12.27 42.89
N THR A 106 -2.56 -11.12 43.34
CA THR A 106 -2.44 -10.67 44.74
C THR A 106 -3.35 -11.46 45.68
N GLY A 107 -4.43 -12.05 45.17
CA GLY A 107 -5.43 -12.79 45.96
C GLY A 107 -5.35 -14.32 45.84
N SER A 108 -4.89 -14.86 44.71
CA SER A 108 -4.74 -16.31 44.50
C SER A 108 -3.85 -16.64 43.29
N ALA A 109 -2.80 -17.43 43.52
CA ALA A 109 -1.92 -17.92 42.46
C ALA A 109 -2.63 -18.88 41.46
N ALA A 110 -3.62 -19.63 41.93
CA ALA A 110 -4.41 -20.50 41.06
C ALA A 110 -5.30 -19.67 40.12
N ALA A 111 -5.94 -18.61 40.64
CA ALA A 111 -6.79 -17.72 39.85
C ALA A 111 -5.97 -16.94 38.80
N SER A 112 -4.78 -16.45 39.16
CA SER A 112 -3.90 -15.77 38.21
C SER A 112 -3.39 -16.70 37.10
N SER A 113 -3.06 -17.95 37.42
CA SER A 113 -2.63 -18.93 36.41
C SER A 113 -3.74 -19.27 35.41
N ALA A 114 -4.97 -19.50 35.87
CA ALA A 114 -6.11 -19.78 35.00
C ALA A 114 -6.48 -18.56 34.13
N GLY A 115 -6.48 -17.36 34.74
CA GLY A 115 -6.73 -16.11 34.02
C GLY A 115 -5.66 -15.81 32.97
N GLY A 116 -4.38 -16.02 33.29
CA GLY A 116 -3.28 -15.84 32.35
C GLY A 116 -3.35 -16.78 31.15
N VAL A 117 -3.70 -18.06 31.36
CA VAL A 117 -3.90 -19.02 30.26
C VAL A 117 -5.09 -18.62 29.39
N GLY A 118 -6.22 -18.24 30.00
CA GLY A 118 -7.41 -17.79 29.27
C GLY A 118 -7.13 -16.57 28.38
N LEU A 119 -6.43 -15.56 28.92
CA LEU A 119 -5.99 -14.41 28.14
C LEU A 119 -5.00 -14.77 27.05
N GLY A 120 -4.06 -15.69 27.31
CA GLY A 120 -3.10 -16.15 26.31
C GLY A 120 -3.80 -16.76 25.09
N ILE A 121 -4.79 -17.64 25.32
CA ILE A 121 -5.58 -18.25 24.25
C ILE A 121 -6.41 -17.20 23.50
N ALA A 122 -7.11 -16.32 24.22
CA ALA A 122 -7.90 -15.26 23.60
C ALA A 122 -7.03 -14.31 22.75
N SER A 123 -5.85 -13.93 23.26
CA SER A 123 -4.90 -13.07 22.56
C SER A 123 -4.36 -13.74 21.29
N LEU A 124 -4.11 -15.05 21.32
CA LEU A 124 -3.68 -15.81 20.15
C LEU A 124 -4.77 -15.84 19.07
N VAL A 125 -6.01 -16.17 19.45
CA VAL A 125 -7.14 -16.29 18.52
C VAL A 125 -7.48 -14.94 17.90
N LEU A 126 -7.64 -13.91 18.72
CA LEU A 126 -7.93 -12.55 18.25
C LEU A 126 -6.74 -11.95 17.50
N GLY A 127 -5.51 -12.25 17.92
CA GLY A 127 -4.28 -11.86 17.23
C GLY A 127 -4.20 -12.45 15.83
N LEU A 128 -4.56 -13.72 15.67
CA LEU A 128 -4.65 -14.36 14.35
C LEU A 128 -5.72 -13.70 13.48
N LEU A 129 -6.88 -13.37 14.04
CA LEU A 129 -7.93 -12.65 13.32
C LEU A 129 -7.44 -11.27 12.83
N VAL A 130 -6.82 -10.48 13.72
CA VAL A 130 -6.24 -9.17 13.37
C VAL A 130 -5.16 -9.32 12.30
N PHE A 131 -4.31 -10.34 12.41
CA PHE A 131 -3.29 -10.63 11.42
C PHE A 131 -3.89 -10.93 10.03
N VAL A 132 -4.92 -11.78 9.97
CA VAL A 132 -5.64 -12.07 8.71
C VAL A 132 -6.29 -10.82 8.13
N LEU A 133 -6.93 -9.98 8.96
CA LEU A 133 -7.50 -8.71 8.52
C LEU A 133 -6.42 -7.75 7.99
N GLY A 134 -5.24 -7.72 8.64
CA GLY A 134 -4.08 -6.97 8.18
C GLY A 134 -3.59 -7.40 6.81
N LEU A 135 -3.50 -8.72 6.57
CA LEU A 135 -3.14 -9.26 5.26
C LEU A 135 -4.18 -8.93 4.20
N LEU A 136 -5.47 -9.05 4.52
CA LEU A 136 -6.56 -8.67 3.62
C LEU A 136 -6.49 -7.18 3.26
N ALA A 137 -6.26 -6.30 4.24
CA ALA A 137 -6.10 -4.86 3.99
C ALA A 137 -4.85 -4.57 3.13
N ALA A 138 -3.74 -5.27 3.34
CA ALA A 138 -2.52 -5.13 2.54
C ALA A 138 -2.68 -5.66 1.10
N TYR A 139 -3.58 -6.61 0.89
CA TYR A 139 -3.92 -7.14 -0.43
C TYR A 139 -4.95 -6.28 -1.17
N ILE A 140 -5.99 -5.81 -0.47
CA ILE A 140 -7.12 -5.08 -1.06
C ILE A 140 -6.81 -3.58 -1.20
N GLY A 141 -6.05 -3.00 -0.28
CA GLY A 141 -5.71 -1.57 -0.27
C GLY A 141 -5.09 -1.08 -1.60
N PRO A 142 -4.10 -1.79 -2.17
CA PRO A 142 -3.53 -1.39 -3.46
C PRO A 142 -4.52 -1.55 -4.63
N ALA A 143 -5.43 -2.53 -4.58
CA ALA A 143 -6.49 -2.68 -5.58
C ALA A 143 -7.48 -1.49 -5.54
N ALA A 144 -7.82 -1.03 -4.33
CA ALA A 144 -8.63 0.16 -4.14
C ALA A 144 -7.96 1.42 -4.69
N GLY A 145 -6.66 1.59 -4.41
CA GLY A 145 -5.84 2.68 -4.96
C GLY A 145 -5.78 2.65 -6.49
N ALA A 146 -5.60 1.46 -7.08
CA ALA A 146 -5.60 1.26 -8.52
C ALA A 146 -6.95 1.60 -9.15
N ASN A 147 -8.07 1.10 -8.60
CA ASN A 147 -9.40 1.41 -9.13
C ASN A 147 -9.71 2.91 -9.05
N PHE A 148 -9.34 3.57 -7.95
CA PHE A 148 -9.42 5.02 -7.81
C PHE A 148 -8.61 5.76 -8.89
N ALA A 149 -7.37 5.35 -9.14
CA ALA A 149 -6.51 5.99 -10.12
C ALA A 149 -7.02 5.84 -11.56
N ILE A 150 -7.58 4.66 -11.87
CA ILE A 150 -8.15 4.32 -13.18
C ILE A 150 -9.44 5.10 -13.45
N GLU A 151 -10.36 5.11 -12.48
CA GLU A 151 -11.69 5.74 -12.63
C GLU A 151 -11.67 7.26 -12.39
N GLY A 152 -10.59 7.79 -11.80
CA GLY A 152 -10.38 9.22 -11.59
C GLY A 152 -11.31 9.88 -10.56
N ASN A 153 -12.18 9.11 -9.88
CA ASN A 153 -13.11 9.62 -8.88
C ASN A 153 -12.92 8.91 -7.54
N LEU A 154 -13.03 9.67 -6.44
CA LEU A 154 -12.78 9.16 -5.09
C LEU A 154 -13.71 7.98 -4.71
N GLY A 155 -14.96 7.99 -5.18
CA GLY A 155 -15.95 6.95 -4.91
C GLY A 155 -15.53 5.56 -5.40
N ALA A 156 -14.80 5.50 -6.52
CA ALA A 156 -14.28 4.25 -7.07
C ALA A 156 -13.27 3.56 -6.12
N GLY A 157 -12.56 4.31 -5.27
CA GLY A 157 -11.70 3.75 -4.23
C GLY A 157 -12.45 3.00 -3.12
N PHE A 158 -13.78 3.13 -3.09
CA PHE A 158 -14.66 2.49 -2.10
C PHE A 158 -15.71 1.58 -2.70
N ASP A 159 -15.69 1.36 -4.02
CA ASP A 159 -16.55 0.38 -4.67
C ASP A 159 -16.04 -1.04 -4.35
N VAL A 160 -16.44 -1.55 -3.19
CA VAL A 160 -16.02 -2.85 -2.68
C VAL A 160 -16.30 -3.96 -3.68
N ARG A 161 -17.43 -3.89 -4.41
CA ARG A 161 -17.77 -4.94 -5.37
C ARG A 161 -16.77 -5.00 -6.52
N THR A 162 -16.46 -3.85 -7.11
CA THR A 162 -15.51 -3.74 -8.22
C THR A 162 -14.08 -4.03 -7.75
N ILE A 163 -13.72 -3.59 -6.55
CA ILE A 163 -12.40 -3.83 -5.98
C ILE A 163 -12.19 -5.32 -5.72
N LEU A 164 -13.14 -6.00 -5.07
CA LEU A 164 -13.01 -7.43 -4.78
C LEU A 164 -13.07 -8.28 -6.05
N SER A 165 -13.91 -7.92 -7.04
CA SER A 165 -13.97 -8.65 -8.31
C SER A 165 -12.65 -8.57 -9.09
N GLY A 166 -11.95 -7.43 -9.06
CA GLY A 166 -10.62 -7.30 -9.63
C GLY A 166 -9.51 -7.93 -8.78
N ALA A 167 -9.58 -7.76 -7.45
CA ALA A 167 -8.55 -8.24 -6.54
C ALA A 167 -8.50 -9.77 -6.45
N PHE A 168 -9.63 -10.48 -6.56
CA PHE A 168 -9.67 -11.95 -6.52
C PHE A 168 -9.46 -12.62 -7.89
N THR A 169 -8.74 -11.96 -8.79
CA THR A 169 -8.31 -12.54 -10.07
C THR A 169 -6.88 -13.05 -10.01
N GLY A 170 -6.54 -13.99 -10.89
CA GLY A 170 -5.16 -14.51 -11.01
C GLY A 170 -4.19 -13.43 -11.50
N GLU A 171 -4.65 -12.56 -12.39
CA GLU A 171 -3.88 -11.45 -12.96
C GLU A 171 -3.43 -10.46 -11.88
N TYR A 172 -4.36 -10.05 -11.00
CA TYR A 172 -4.02 -9.16 -9.89
C TYR A 172 -3.14 -9.86 -8.85
N ALA A 173 -3.41 -11.12 -8.53
CA ALA A 173 -2.61 -11.89 -7.57
C ALA A 173 -1.14 -12.01 -8.00
N VAL A 174 -0.89 -12.30 -9.28
CA VAL A 174 0.47 -12.34 -9.84
C VAL A 174 1.13 -10.96 -9.78
N ALA A 175 0.41 -9.91 -10.14
CA ALA A 175 0.94 -8.54 -10.09
C ALA A 175 1.29 -8.11 -8.66
N TRP A 176 0.44 -8.43 -7.68
CA TRP A 176 0.69 -8.17 -6.27
C TRP A 176 1.90 -8.94 -5.75
N LEU A 177 2.04 -10.22 -6.11
CA LEU A 177 3.22 -11.03 -5.76
C LEU A 177 4.51 -10.48 -6.36
N LEU A 178 4.49 -10.05 -7.63
CA LEU A 178 5.64 -9.40 -8.26
C LEU A 178 6.00 -8.09 -7.54
N ALA A 179 5.00 -7.30 -7.18
CA ALA A 179 5.18 -6.06 -6.43
C ALA A 179 5.76 -6.32 -5.02
N LEU A 180 5.33 -7.40 -4.36
CA LEU A 180 5.90 -7.86 -3.10
C LEU A 180 7.38 -8.24 -3.26
N VAL A 181 7.72 -9.04 -4.28
CA VAL A 181 9.12 -9.43 -4.56
C VAL A 181 9.99 -8.21 -4.84
N VAL A 182 9.51 -7.27 -5.67
CA VAL A 182 10.19 -6.01 -5.97
C VAL A 182 10.43 -5.20 -4.69
N THR A 183 9.39 -5.03 -3.88
CA THR A 183 9.47 -4.24 -2.64
C THR A 183 10.40 -4.89 -1.62
N VAL A 184 10.38 -6.21 -1.47
CA VAL A 184 11.27 -6.91 -0.54
C VAL A 184 12.71 -6.86 -1.03
N VAL A 185 12.99 -7.22 -2.29
CA VAL A 185 14.36 -7.34 -2.80
C VAL A 185 14.98 -5.96 -3.01
N LEU A 186 14.35 -5.11 -3.83
CA LEU A 186 14.90 -3.80 -4.18
C LEU A 186 14.68 -2.79 -3.05
N GLY A 187 13.58 -2.91 -2.29
CA GLY A 187 13.36 -2.05 -1.13
C GLY A 187 14.33 -2.34 0.01
N PHE A 188 14.75 -3.58 0.21
CA PHE A 188 15.83 -3.89 1.15
C PHE A 188 17.16 -3.24 0.72
N ILE A 189 17.51 -3.33 -0.57
CA ILE A 189 18.71 -2.66 -1.12
C ILE A 189 18.59 -1.13 -0.95
N GLY A 190 17.45 -0.55 -1.30
CA GLY A 190 17.18 0.88 -1.12
C GLY A 190 17.26 1.31 0.34
N GLY A 191 16.76 0.49 1.26
CA GLY A 191 16.85 0.73 2.70
C GLY A 191 18.28 0.68 3.24
N LEU A 192 19.12 -0.25 2.77
CA LEU A 192 20.54 -0.25 3.15
C LEU A 192 21.27 0.99 2.62
N LEU A 193 20.98 1.38 1.38
CA LEU A 193 21.59 2.55 0.73
C LEU A 193 21.08 3.89 1.27
N SER A 194 19.98 3.91 2.03
CA SER A 194 19.45 5.17 2.58
C SER A 194 20.40 5.77 3.63
N ALA A 195 21.29 4.96 4.20
CA ALA A 195 22.38 5.41 5.08
C ALA A 195 23.28 6.46 4.41
N ILE A 196 23.38 6.47 3.08
CA ILE A 196 24.18 7.42 2.29
C ILE A 196 23.31 8.31 1.39
N VAL A 197 22.02 8.49 1.72
CA VAL A 197 21.02 9.28 0.96
C VAL A 197 20.63 8.68 -0.40
N VAL A 198 21.54 8.00 -1.10
CA VAL A 198 21.29 7.38 -2.42
C VAL A 198 20.10 6.41 -2.39
N GLY A 199 19.89 5.74 -1.27
CA GLY A 199 18.78 4.80 -1.10
C GLY A 199 17.40 5.41 -1.32
N PHE A 200 17.20 6.71 -1.05
CA PHE A 200 15.89 7.35 -1.24
C PHE A 200 15.45 7.41 -2.71
N PHE A 201 16.40 7.57 -3.64
CA PHE A 201 16.13 7.50 -5.07
C PHE A 201 15.78 6.07 -5.51
N VAL A 202 16.44 5.07 -4.92
CA VAL A 202 16.12 3.66 -5.14
C VAL A 202 14.73 3.34 -4.60
N LEU A 203 14.40 3.81 -3.40
CA LEU A 203 13.09 3.60 -2.79
C LEU A 203 11.97 4.26 -3.59
N PHE A 204 12.20 5.46 -4.12
CA PHE A 204 11.27 6.09 -5.07
C PHE A 204 11.05 5.21 -6.31
N TYR A 205 12.14 4.72 -6.93
CA TYR A 205 12.07 3.84 -8.09
C TYR A 205 11.24 2.58 -7.81
N VAL A 206 11.49 1.94 -6.66
CA VAL A 206 10.77 0.75 -6.20
C VAL A 206 9.29 1.06 -6.04
N GLN A 207 8.93 2.21 -5.46
CA GLN A 207 7.53 2.60 -5.33
C GLN A 207 6.86 2.73 -6.70
N VAL A 208 7.48 3.45 -7.66
CA VAL A 208 6.93 3.59 -9.02
C VAL A 208 6.68 2.23 -9.67
N MET A 209 7.63 1.29 -9.55
CA MET A 209 7.46 -0.08 -10.04
C MET A 209 6.27 -0.80 -9.38
N THR A 210 6.16 -0.70 -8.06
CA THR A 210 5.10 -1.32 -7.27
C THR A 210 3.73 -0.81 -7.67
N TYR A 211 3.55 0.51 -7.77
CA TYR A 211 2.30 1.12 -8.23
C TYR A 211 1.97 0.79 -9.69
N TYR A 212 2.98 0.74 -10.58
CA TYR A 212 2.81 0.28 -11.95
C TYR A 212 2.25 -1.15 -11.99
N LEU A 213 2.85 -2.07 -11.24
CA LEU A 213 2.44 -3.47 -11.20
C LEU A 213 1.00 -3.61 -10.68
N TRP A 214 0.65 -2.94 -9.58
CA TRP A 214 -0.70 -2.96 -9.03
C TRP A 214 -1.74 -2.44 -10.01
N ALA A 215 -1.48 -1.28 -10.65
CA ALA A 215 -2.40 -0.70 -11.60
C ALA A 215 -2.57 -1.55 -12.86
N ARG A 216 -1.47 -2.09 -13.41
CA ARG A 216 -1.52 -2.95 -14.59
C ARG A 216 -2.25 -4.26 -14.30
N GLY A 217 -1.92 -4.91 -13.19
CA GLY A 217 -2.59 -6.14 -12.77
C GLY A 217 -4.09 -5.94 -12.56
N PHE A 218 -4.49 -4.84 -11.93
CA PHE A 218 -5.89 -4.52 -11.70
C PHE A 218 -6.63 -4.14 -12.99
N ALA A 219 -5.99 -3.38 -13.89
CA ALA A 219 -6.56 -3.04 -15.19
C ALA A 219 -6.76 -4.27 -16.08
N ASP A 220 -5.80 -5.20 -16.08
CA ASP A 220 -5.91 -6.47 -16.80
C ASP A 220 -7.03 -7.36 -16.18
N ALA A 221 -7.11 -7.43 -14.85
CA ALA A 221 -8.14 -8.17 -14.11
C ALA A 221 -9.58 -7.71 -14.38
N THR A 222 -9.78 -6.40 -14.53
CA THR A 222 -11.10 -5.78 -14.77
C THR A 222 -11.42 -5.57 -16.24
N GLY A 223 -10.53 -5.98 -17.15
CA GLY A 223 -10.69 -5.79 -18.61
C GLY A 223 -10.57 -4.33 -19.07
N LYS A 224 -10.14 -3.41 -18.19
CA LYS A 224 -9.97 -1.98 -18.49
C LYS A 224 -8.69 -1.68 -19.27
N GLY A 225 -7.69 -2.58 -19.24
CA GLY A 225 -6.38 -2.38 -19.89
C GLY A 225 -6.28 -2.69 -21.39
N ARG A 226 -7.38 -3.02 -22.09
CA ARG A 226 -7.38 -3.57 -23.47
C ARG A 226 -8.24 -2.84 -24.53
N GLN A 227 -8.56 -1.55 -24.37
CA GLN A 227 -9.32 -0.84 -25.42
C GLN A 227 -8.47 -0.19 -26.54
N SER A 228 -7.14 -0.37 -26.61
CA SER A 228 -6.30 0.31 -27.62
C SER A 228 -5.57 -0.57 -28.64
N THR A 229 -5.74 -1.90 -28.64
CA THR A 229 -5.21 -2.75 -29.74
C THR A 229 -6.34 -3.12 -30.71
N GLY A 230 -6.88 -2.09 -31.36
CA GLY A 230 -7.79 -2.21 -32.49
C GLY A 230 -7.29 -1.32 -33.62
N TRP A 231 -6.22 -1.76 -34.28
CA TRP A 231 -5.82 -1.31 -35.61
C TRP A 231 -5.51 -2.56 -36.43
#